data_AF-A0A1X7JMU5-F1
#
_entry.id   AF-A0A1X7JMU5-F1
#
_cell.length_a   1.000
_cell.length_b   1.000
_cell.length_c   1.000
_cell.angle_alpha   90.00
_cell.angle_beta   90.00
_cell.angle_gamma   90.00
#
_symmetry.space_group_name_H-M   'P 1'
#
loop_
_entity.id
_entity.type
_entity.pdbx_description
1 polymer ?
#
loop_
_entity_poly.entity_id
_entity_poly.type
_entity_poly.pdbx_seq_one_letter_code
_entity_poly.pdbx_strand_id
1 'polypeptide(L)' 'MIVYRTRAGDSLDWVCWQHYGEQSGALEVVLETNQGLADYGPVLPRGLAVVLPDIVVPESRKEVSLWD' A
#
# COMPACT_ATOMS: atom_id res chain seq x y z
N MET A 1 2.20 -6.68 -10.29
CA MET A 1 2.04 -5.29 -9.79
C MET A 1 0.57 -5.03 -9.61
N ILE A 2 0.14 -4.58 -8.44
CA ILE A 2 -1.26 -4.32 -8.10
C ILE A 2 -1.41 -2.81 -7.83
N VAL A 3 -2.52 -2.21 -8.27
CA VAL A 3 -2.82 -0.80 -7.94
C VAL A 3 -3.87 -0.77 -6.83
N TYR A 4 -3.48 -0.27 -5.67
CA TYR A 4 -4.37 -0.05 -4.54
C TYR A 4 -4.94 1.37 -4.59
N ARG A 5 -6.25 1.52 -4.34
CA ARG A 5 -6.89 2.82 -4.18
C ARG A 5 -7.12 3.09 -2.70
N THR A 6 -6.46 4.13 -2.19
CA THR A 6 -6.59 4.53 -0.79
C THR A 6 -7.97 5.09 -0.49
N ARG A 7 -8.36 4.98 0.77
CA ARG A 7 -9.57 5.55 1.37
C ARG A 7 -9.19 6.66 2.33
N ALA A 8 -10.19 7.43 2.75
CA ALA A 8 -9.95 8.50 3.72
C ALA A 8 -9.47 7.89 5.03
N GLY A 9 -8.26 8.26 5.47
CA GLY A 9 -7.67 7.74 6.70
C GLY A 9 -6.78 6.50 6.51
N ASP A 10 -6.59 6.02 5.28
CA ASP A 10 -5.65 4.93 5.04
C ASP A 10 -4.22 5.40 5.27
N SER A 11 -3.41 4.54 5.90
CA SER A 11 -1.97 4.76 6.10
C SER A 11 -1.17 3.81 5.24
N LEU A 12 -0.05 4.29 4.70
CA LEU A 12 0.82 3.47 3.85
C LEU A 12 1.34 2.24 4.60
N ASP A 13 1.75 2.41 5.87
CA ASP A 13 2.13 1.30 6.76
C ASP A 13 1.04 0.23 6.86
N TRP A 14 -0.22 0.63 7.02
CA TRP A 14 -1.34 -0.32 7.14
C TRP A 14 -1.60 -1.06 5.83
N VAL A 15 -1.54 -0.36 4.69
CA VAL A 15 -1.68 -0.97 3.35
C VAL A 15 -0.52 -1.94 3.09
N CYS A 16 0.71 -1.54 3.37
CA CYS A 16 1.89 -2.39 3.28
C CYS A 16 1.74 -3.62 4.19
N TRP A 17 1.27 -3.45 5.41
CA TRP A 17 1.04 -4.56 6.34
C TRP A 17 -0.10 -5.50 5.89
N GLN A 18 -1.17 -4.99 5.29
CA GLN A 18 -2.24 -5.85 4.73
C GLN A 18 -1.78 -6.65 3.50
N HIS A 19 -0.98 -6.05 2.63
CA HIS A 19 -0.56 -6.69 1.38
C HIS A 19 0.69 -7.56 1.54
N TYR A 20 1.66 -7.10 2.32
CA TYR A 20 2.97 -7.75 2.48
C TYR A 20 3.19 -8.36 3.87
N GLY A 21 2.38 -8.01 4.87
CA GLY A 21 2.55 -8.47 6.25
C GLY A 21 3.61 -7.67 7.02
N GLU A 22 4.11 -8.27 8.10
CA GLU A 22 5.20 -7.73 8.92
C GLU A 22 6.54 -7.93 8.20
N GLN A 23 6.78 -7.17 7.14
CA GLN A 23 8.01 -7.25 6.34
C GLN A 23 8.75 -5.91 6.35
N SER A 24 9.90 -5.90 7.02
CA SER A 24 10.87 -4.81 7.00
C SER A 24 11.45 -4.69 5.58
N GLY A 25 11.07 -3.66 4.83
CA GLY A 25 11.54 -3.45 3.45
C GLY A 25 10.44 -3.14 2.45
N ALA A 26 9.20 -3.56 2.71
CA ALA A 26 8.11 -3.38 1.74
C ALA A 26 7.75 -1.90 1.52
N LEU A 27 7.83 -1.10 2.59
CA LEU A 27 7.58 0.33 2.54
C LEU A 27 8.57 1.07 1.62
N GLU A 28 9.86 0.74 1.72
CA GLU A 28 10.91 1.36 0.91
C GLU A 28 10.68 1.09 -0.58
N VAL A 29 10.43 -0.17 -0.96
CA VAL A 29 10.19 -0.54 -2.36
C VAL A 29 8.92 0.12 -2.92
N VAL A 30 7.86 0.23 -2.11
CA VAL A 30 6.62 0.94 -2.49
C VAL A 30 6.90 2.44 -2.67
N LEU A 31 7.65 3.07 -1.76
CA LEU A 31 8.00 4.49 -1.87
C LEU A 31 8.90 4.79 -3.07
N GLU A 32 9.86 3.91 -3.37
CA GLU A 32 10.71 4.03 -4.57
C GLU A 32 9.89 3.90 -5.85
N THR A 33 8.90 3.00 -5.87
CA THR A 33 7.99 2.82 -7.01
C THR A 33 7.01 3.98 -7.15
N ASN A 34 6.59 4.59 -6.02
CA ASN A 34 5.65 5.72 -5.99
C ASN A 34 6.36 6.98 -5.50
N GLN A 35 7.24 7.53 -6.34
CA GLN A 35 7.88 8.81 -6.04
C GLN A 35 6.82 9.89 -5.79
N GLY A 36 6.97 10.62 -4.68
CA GLY A 36 5.99 11.61 -4.22
C GLY A 36 4.92 11.06 -3.27
N LEU A 37 4.85 9.74 -3.05
CA LEU A 37 3.91 9.17 -2.07
C LEU A 37 4.27 9.55 -0.63
N ALA A 38 5.57 9.68 -0.33
CA ALA A 38 6.07 10.11 0.97
C ALA A 38 5.67 11.56 1.32
N ASP A 39 5.42 12.41 0.31
CA ASP A 39 5.06 13.82 0.53
C ASP A 39 3.65 14.00 1.12
N TYR A 40 2.77 13.00 0.96
CA TYR A 40 1.43 13.01 1.56
C TYR A 40 1.47 12.75 3.08
N GLY A 41 2.58 12.23 3.60
CA GLY A 41 2.74 11.91 5.01
C GLY A 41 2.08 10.59 5.44
N PRO A 42 1.86 10.38 6.75
CA PRO A 42 1.42 9.09 7.30
C PRO A 42 -0.05 8.73 6.99
N VAL A 43 -0.85 9.71 6.57
CA VAL A 43 -2.26 9.52 6.20
C VAL A 43 -2.42 9.90 4.74
N LEU A 44 -2.84 8.93 3.93
CA LEU A 44 -3.01 9.10 2.50
C LEU A 44 -4.36 9.76 2.21
N PRO A 45 -4.43 10.68 1.23
CA PRO A 45 -5.70 11.22 0.78
C PRO A 45 -6.55 10.12 0.13
N ARG A 46 -7.87 10.24 0.24
CA ARG A 46 -8.82 9.31 -0.39
C ARG A 46 -8.68 9.33 -1.92
N GLY A 47 -8.68 8.16 -2.53
CA GLY A 47 -8.68 7.98 -3.99
C GLY A 47 -7.30 8.06 -4.63
N LEU A 48 -6.23 8.09 -3.82
CA LEU A 48 -4.86 8.03 -4.30
C LEU A 48 -4.58 6.64 -4.86
N ALA A 49 -3.97 6.59 -6.05
CA ALA A 49 -3.52 5.34 -6.65
C ALA A 49 -2.11 5.04 -6.13
N VAL A 50 -1.97 3.98 -5.34
CA VAL A 50 -0.70 3.48 -4.83
C VAL A 50 -0.35 2.21 -5.59
N VAL A 51 0.79 2.22 -6.27
CA VAL A 51 1.30 1.07 -7.00
C VAL A 51 2.06 0.17 -6.03
N LEU A 52 1.51 -1.02 -5.79
CA LEU A 52 2.14 -2.05 -4.98
C LEU A 52 2.95 -2.97 -5.90
N PRO A 53 4.29 -2.90 -5.89
CA PRO A 53 5.15 -3.78 -6.68
C PRO A 53 5.00 -5.24 -6.22
N ASP A 54 5.27 -6.20 -7.11
CA ASP A 54 5.32 -7.61 -6.74
C ASP A 54 6.60 -7.86 -5.93
N ILE A 55 6.47 -7.68 -4.62
CA ILE A 55 7.44 -8.17 -3.66
C ILE A 55 7.09 -9.65 -3.49
N VAL A 56 8.02 -10.55 -3.77
CA VAL A 56 7.80 -11.99 -3.63
C VAL A 56 7.69 -12.32 -2.14
N VAL A 57 6.48 -12.22 -1.61
CA VAL A 57 6.10 -12.63 -0.26
C VAL A 57 5.01 -13.70 -0.37
N PRO A 58 4.97 -14.69 0.55
CA PRO A 58 3.91 -15.68 0.54
C PRO A 58 2.55 -14.98 0.67
N GLU A 59 1.72 -15.10 -0.37
CA GLU A 59 0.41 -14.46 -0.50
C GLU A 59 -0.46 -14.71 0.73
N SER A 60 -0.50 -13.74 1.64
CA SER A 60 -1.56 -13.61 2.63
C SER A 60 -2.73 -12.91 1.93
N ARG A 61 -3.43 -13.64 1.06
CA ARG A 61 -4.55 -13.12 0.26
C ARG A 61 -5.63 -12.55 1.18
N LYS A 62 -5.56 -11.25 1.45
CA LYS A 62 -6.69 -10.45 1.94
C LYS A 62 -7.26 -9.69 0.76
N GLU A 63 -8.22 -10.32 0.10
CA GLU A 63 -9.19 -9.62 -0.74
C GLU A 63 -9.97 -8.64 0.14
N VAL A 64 -9.44 -7.42 0.28
CA VAL A 64 -10.23 -6.29 0.80
C VAL A 64 -11.12 -5.82 -0.35
N SER A 65 -12.15 -6.62 -0.65
CA SER A 65 -13.35 -6.10 -1.28
C SER A 65 -14.08 -5.31 -0.22
N LEU A 66 -13.94 -3.99 -0.23
CA LEU A 66 -14.70 -3.13 0.68
C LEU A 66 -15.62 -2.20 -0.11
N TRP A 67 -16.54 -2.83 -0.85
CA TRP A 67 -17.96 -2.48 -1.05
C TRP A 67 -18.39 -1.10 -1.60
N ASP A 68 -19.61 -1.14 -2.16
CA ASP A 68 -20.58 -0.05 -2.47
C ASP A 68 -20.73 0.97 -1.33
#